data_AF-A0A936PNR5-F1
#
_entry.id   AF-A0A936PNR5-F1
#
_cell.length_a   1.000
_cell.length_b   1.000
_cell.length_c   1.000
_cell.angle_alpha   90.00
_cell.angle_beta   90.00
_cell.angle_gamma   90.00
#
_symmetry.space_group_name_H-M   'P 1'
#
loop_
_entity.id
_entity.type
_entity.pdbx_description
1 polymer ?
#
loop_
_entity_poly.entity_id
_entity_poly.type
_entity_poly.pdbx_seq_one_letter_code
_entity_poly.pdbx_strand_id
1 'polypeptide(L)'
;MKKLEDFINENRAQFESHSPGRNHEEKFMNLLNDQQRIHSAERYAGISKWLKVAAAILVLAGFGFGILAIVDNPSVKAKQASGKLPAEIVEMEQYFAVQTREKLGHIENLAGSGPEAAKVKTMLLKEIETLNASSETLKSEYIEGNRDERLVDAIKNNYRILGSLLDKVLDQLDKPSGESSETMNTNSNSNRYETIIS
;
A
#
# COMPACT_ATOMS: atom_id res chain seq x y z
N MET A 1 -14.36 73.66 -42.13
CA MET A 1 -14.21 72.22 -41.86
C MET A 1 -15.58 71.61 -42.06
N LYS A 2 -15.75 70.63 -42.95
CA LYS A 2 -17.03 69.91 -43.06
C LYS A 2 -17.28 69.19 -41.73
N LYS A 3 -18.48 69.29 -41.17
CA LYS A 3 -18.82 68.59 -39.93
C LYS A 3 -19.00 67.10 -40.24
N LEU A 4 -18.73 66.22 -39.28
CA LEU A 4 -18.92 64.77 -39.46
C LEU A 4 -20.33 64.44 -39.95
N GLU A 5 -21.30 65.22 -39.52
CA GLU A 5 -22.70 65.12 -39.92
C GLU A 5 -22.92 65.41 -41.42
N ASP A 6 -22.19 66.37 -41.98
CA ASP A 6 -22.25 66.66 -43.42
C ASP A 6 -21.68 65.48 -44.23
N PHE A 7 -20.58 64.88 -43.75
CA PHE A 7 -19.95 63.72 -44.40
C PHE A 7 -20.85 62.47 -44.37
N ILE A 8 -21.50 62.20 -43.24
CA ILE A 8 -22.42 61.07 -43.10
C ILE A 8 -23.64 61.27 -43.99
N ASN A 9 -24.19 62.49 -44.06
CA ASN A 9 -25.33 62.80 -44.92
C ASN A 9 -24.97 62.71 -46.42
N GLU A 10 -23.81 63.23 -46.82
CA GLU A 10 -23.32 63.14 -48.21
C GLU A 10 -23.09 61.68 -48.65
N ASN A 11 -22.76 60.76 -47.72
CA ASN A 11 -22.47 59.36 -48.01
C ASN A 11 -23.53 58.39 -47.47
N ARG A 12 -24.73 58.89 -47.10
CA ARG A 12 -25.78 58.10 -46.43
C ARG A 12 -26.19 56.86 -47.19
N ALA A 13 -26.23 56.95 -48.52
CA ALA A 13 -26.53 55.84 -49.41
C ALA A 13 -25.54 54.67 -49.28
N GLN A 14 -24.28 54.92 -48.93
CA GLN A 14 -23.28 53.87 -48.72
C GLN A 14 -23.48 53.17 -47.37
N PHE A 15 -23.87 53.93 -46.33
CA PHE A 15 -24.11 53.40 -44.98
C PHE A 15 -25.42 52.62 -44.86
N GLU A 16 -26.44 52.97 -45.63
CA GLU A 16 -27.75 52.31 -45.61
C GLU A 16 -27.90 51.22 -46.68
N SER A 17 -26.84 50.93 -47.44
CA SER A 17 -26.90 50.02 -48.59
C SER A 17 -27.24 48.57 -48.22
N HIS A 18 -26.97 48.14 -46.98
CA HIS A 18 -27.16 46.75 -46.56
C HIS A 18 -27.73 46.67 -45.14
N SER A 19 -28.89 46.02 -45.00
CA SER A 19 -29.40 45.62 -43.69
C SER A 19 -28.62 44.41 -43.18
N PRO A 20 -28.33 44.30 -41.87
CA PRO A 20 -27.71 43.09 -41.33
C PRO A 20 -28.57 41.86 -41.67
N GLY A 21 -27.93 40.75 -42.03
CA GLY A 21 -28.63 39.51 -42.31
C GLY A 21 -29.47 39.05 -41.11
N ARG A 22 -30.53 38.28 -41.35
CA ARG A 22 -31.54 37.86 -40.35
C ARG A 22 -30.97 37.23 -39.06
N ASN A 23 -29.72 36.78 -39.07
CA ASN A 23 -29.09 36.08 -37.94
C ASN A 23 -28.02 36.94 -37.22
N HIS A 24 -27.95 38.24 -37.49
CA HIS A 24 -26.99 39.12 -36.83
C HIS A 24 -27.28 39.29 -35.33
N GLU A 25 -28.56 39.48 -34.98
CA GLU A 25 -28.99 39.61 -33.59
C GLU A 25 -28.72 38.35 -32.77
N GLU A 26 -29.02 37.18 -33.34
CA GLU A 26 -28.72 35.89 -32.71
C GLU A 26 -27.22 35.71 -32.48
N LYS A 27 -26.38 36.04 -33.47
CA LYS A 27 -24.92 36.02 -33.31
C LYS A 27 -24.45 36.96 -32.21
N PHE A 28 -24.97 38.18 -32.15
CA PHE A 28 -24.62 39.15 -31.13
C PHE A 28 -25.01 38.67 -29.72
N MET A 29 -26.22 38.11 -29.57
CA MET A 29 -26.68 37.55 -28.30
C MET A 29 -25.87 36.33 -27.87
N ASN A 30 -25.47 35.48 -28.81
CA ASN A 30 -24.58 34.34 -28.51
C ASN A 30 -23.21 34.80 -28.03
N LEU A 31 -22.63 35.84 -28.65
CA LEU A 31 -21.35 36.42 -28.21
C LEU A 31 -21.44 36.99 -26.78
N LEU A 32 -22.53 37.69 -26.44
CA LEU A 32 -22.75 38.24 -25.09
C LEU A 32 -22.89 37.13 -24.03
N ASN A 33 -23.65 36.08 -24.35
CA ASN A 33 -23.87 34.95 -23.44
C ASN A 33 -22.58 34.14 -23.20
N ASP A 34 -21.75 33.93 -24.22
CA ASP A 34 -20.48 33.23 -24.08
C ASP A 34 -19.51 34.00 -23.18
N GLN A 35 -19.48 35.33 -23.28
CA GLN A 35 -18.61 36.16 -22.44
C GLN A 35 -19.02 36.09 -20.95
N GLN A 36 -20.32 36.07 -20.63
CA GLN A 36 -20.79 35.86 -19.25
C GLN A 36 -20.48 34.46 -18.68
N ARG A 37 -20.50 33.43 -19.53
CA ARG A 37 -20.17 32.05 -19.14
C ARG A 37 -18.69 31.88 -18.80
N ILE A 38 -17.79 32.56 -19.51
CA ILE A 38 -16.34 32.53 -19.23
C ILE A 38 -16.05 33.16 -17.85
N HIS A 39 -16.64 34.33 -17.55
CA HIS A 39 -16.44 35.02 -16.27
C HIS A 39 -17.03 34.29 -15.03
N SER A 40 -17.96 33.36 -15.24
CA SER A 40 -18.53 32.53 -14.17
C SER A 40 -17.74 31.24 -13.99
N ALA A 41 -17.26 30.60 -15.07
CA ALA A 41 -16.42 29.40 -15.00
C ALA A 41 -15.07 29.64 -14.32
N GLU A 42 -14.42 30.79 -14.57
CA GLU A 42 -13.12 31.12 -13.95
C GLU A 42 -13.20 31.31 -12.43
N ARG A 43 -14.33 31.83 -11.91
CA ARG A 43 -14.53 32.03 -10.47
C ARG A 43 -14.62 30.72 -9.68
N TYR A 44 -15.17 29.65 -10.28
CA TYR A 44 -15.29 28.34 -9.62
C TYR A 44 -14.09 27.41 -9.88
N ALA A 45 -13.29 27.67 -10.93
CA ALA A 45 -12.11 26.88 -11.25
C ALA A 45 -11.01 26.98 -10.17
N GLY A 46 -10.82 28.16 -9.58
CA GLY A 46 -9.83 28.40 -8.52
C GLY A 46 -10.16 27.70 -7.20
N ILE A 47 -11.44 27.72 -6.80
CA ILE A 47 -11.92 27.13 -5.54
C ILE A 47 -11.88 25.59 -5.60
N SER A 48 -12.10 24.98 -6.77
CA SER A 48 -12.13 23.51 -6.91
C SER A 48 -10.77 22.85 -6.66
N LYS A 49 -9.64 23.53 -6.93
CA LYS A 49 -8.31 22.96 -6.73
C LYS A 49 -7.97 22.84 -5.25
N TRP A 50 -8.23 23.89 -4.46
CA TRP A 50 -7.99 23.88 -3.01
C TRP A 50 -8.92 22.92 -2.27
N LEU A 51 -10.17 22.79 -2.73
CA LEU A 51 -11.13 21.85 -2.14
C LEU A 51 -10.70 20.38 -2.32
N LYS A 52 -10.11 20.04 -3.47
CA LYS A 52 -9.56 18.70 -3.73
C LYS A 52 -8.37 18.38 -2.82
N VAL A 53 -7.50 19.35 -2.57
CA VAL A 53 -6.34 19.19 -1.66
C VAL A 53 -6.83 19.01 -0.22
N ALA A 54 -7.79 19.81 0.24
CA ALA A 54 -8.36 19.68 1.58
C ALA A 54 -9.06 18.31 1.79
N ALA A 55 -9.79 17.82 0.79
CA ALA A 55 -10.41 16.50 0.84
C ALA A 55 -9.36 15.37 0.93
N ALA A 56 -8.26 15.46 0.18
CA ALA A 56 -7.18 14.48 0.25
C ALA A 56 -6.50 14.48 1.63
N ILE A 57 -6.27 15.65 2.24
CA ILE A 57 -5.69 15.76 3.58
C ILE A 57 -6.65 15.17 4.63
N LEU A 58 -7.96 15.40 4.52
CA LEU A 58 -8.95 14.82 5.43
C LEU A 58 -9.05 13.30 5.31
N VAL A 59 -8.97 12.75 4.10
CA VAL A 59 -8.91 11.29 3.89
C VAL A 59 -7.62 10.72 4.47
N LEU A 60 -6.47 11.37 4.21
CA LEU A 60 -5.18 10.92 4.74
C LEU A 60 -5.10 11.03 6.26
N ALA A 61 -5.65 12.10 6.85
CA ALA A 61 -5.72 12.30 8.28
C ALA A 61 -6.73 11.34 8.93
N GLY A 62 -7.89 11.10 8.30
CA GLY A 62 -8.90 10.18 8.79
C GLY A 62 -8.43 8.72 8.74
N PHE A 63 -7.80 8.29 7.65
CA PHE A 63 -7.16 6.97 7.57
C PHE A 63 -5.92 6.90 8.45
N GLY A 64 -5.10 7.96 8.51
CA GLY A 64 -3.92 8.02 9.36
C GLY A 64 -4.27 7.88 10.85
N PHE A 65 -5.22 8.68 11.35
CA PHE A 65 -5.74 8.55 12.72
C PHE A 65 -6.50 7.26 12.93
N GLY A 66 -7.24 6.75 11.93
CA GLY A 66 -7.92 5.47 12.02
C GLY A 66 -6.95 4.30 12.19
N ILE A 67 -5.87 4.28 11.40
CA ILE A 67 -4.81 3.27 11.47
C ILE A 67 -4.02 3.44 12.77
N LEU A 68 -3.62 4.64 13.17
CA LEU A 68 -2.98 4.89 14.47
C LEU A 68 -3.88 4.47 15.64
N ALA A 69 -5.19 4.74 15.60
CA ALA A 69 -6.11 4.31 16.65
C ALA A 69 -6.30 2.79 16.70
N ILE A 70 -6.12 2.08 15.58
CA ILE A 70 -6.15 0.61 15.51
C ILE A 70 -4.81 0.01 15.95
N VAL A 71 -3.69 0.66 15.64
CA VAL A 71 -2.32 0.21 15.98
C VAL A 71 -1.95 0.54 17.43
N ASP A 72 -2.37 1.70 17.96
CA ASP A 72 -2.13 2.14 19.35
C ASP A 72 -3.20 1.67 20.34
N ASN A 73 -4.25 0.95 19.90
CA ASN A 73 -5.11 0.18 20.80
C ASN A 73 -4.86 -1.32 20.69
N PRO A 74 -3.77 -1.85 21.29
CA PRO A 74 -3.74 -3.26 21.64
C PRO A 74 -4.82 -3.62 22.71
N SER A 75 -5.51 -2.63 23.29
CA SER A 75 -6.21 -2.75 24.57
C SER A 75 -7.67 -3.19 24.59
N VAL A 76 -8.37 -3.35 23.46
CA VAL A 76 -9.81 -3.72 23.51
C VAL A 76 -10.08 -5.16 23.08
N LYS A 77 -9.28 -5.72 22.16
CA LYS A 77 -9.33 -7.15 21.82
C LYS A 77 -8.37 -8.00 22.66
N ALA A 78 -7.14 -7.52 22.94
CA ALA A 78 -6.20 -8.31 23.74
C ALA A 78 -6.66 -8.48 25.19
N LYS A 79 -7.24 -7.44 25.83
CA LYS A 79 -7.70 -7.52 27.23
C LYS A 79 -8.83 -8.52 27.48
N GLN A 80 -9.63 -8.88 26.47
CA GLN A 80 -10.68 -9.89 26.64
C GLN A 80 -10.15 -11.33 26.46
N ALA A 81 -9.01 -11.52 25.80
CA ALA A 81 -8.37 -12.82 25.60
C ALA A 81 -7.31 -13.15 26.67
N SER A 82 -6.64 -12.15 27.26
CA SER A 82 -5.55 -12.34 28.24
C SER A 82 -5.95 -13.08 29.52
N GLY A 83 -7.25 -13.12 29.87
CA GLY A 83 -7.72 -13.91 31.02
C GLY A 83 -7.98 -15.39 30.72
N LYS A 84 -7.98 -15.80 29.44
CA LYS A 84 -8.32 -17.16 28.99
C LYS A 84 -7.16 -17.92 28.37
N LEU A 85 -6.08 -17.23 28.01
CA LEU A 85 -4.89 -17.80 27.36
C LEU A 85 -3.71 -17.87 28.35
N PRO A 86 -2.81 -18.87 28.25
CA PRO A 86 -1.61 -18.91 29.09
C PRO A 86 -0.73 -17.67 28.89
N ALA A 87 -0.15 -17.16 29.97
CA ALA A 87 0.73 -15.99 29.94
C ALA A 87 1.90 -16.17 28.95
N GLU A 88 2.47 -17.38 28.90
CA GLU A 88 3.57 -17.72 27.99
C GLU A 88 3.21 -17.50 26.51
N ILE A 89 1.97 -17.78 26.09
CA ILE A 89 1.56 -17.55 24.69
C ILE A 89 1.47 -16.05 24.40
N VAL A 90 0.93 -15.27 25.35
CA VAL A 90 0.81 -13.81 25.21
C VAL A 90 2.20 -13.18 25.11
N GLU A 91 3.15 -13.62 25.94
CA GLU A 91 4.54 -13.18 25.91
C GLU A 91 5.24 -13.56 24.59
N MET A 92 5.04 -14.79 24.11
CA MET A 92 5.59 -15.20 22.81
C MET A 92 5.02 -14.37 21.66
N GLU A 93 3.71 -14.15 21.62
CA GLU A 93 3.07 -13.37 20.55
C GLU A 93 3.66 -11.94 20.49
N GLN A 94 3.85 -11.30 21.65
CA GLN A 94 4.48 -9.99 21.73
C GLN A 94 5.94 -10.01 21.28
N TYR A 95 6.72 -10.98 21.77
CA TYR A 95 8.13 -11.14 21.40
C TYR A 95 8.30 -11.36 19.89
N PHE A 96 7.53 -12.28 19.30
CA PHE A 96 7.61 -12.59 17.89
C PHE A 96 7.04 -11.48 17.00
N ALA A 97 6.07 -10.69 17.47
CA ALA A 97 5.60 -9.51 16.73
C ALA A 97 6.70 -8.46 16.57
N VAL A 98 7.50 -8.21 17.62
CA VAL A 98 8.65 -7.29 17.56
C VAL A 98 9.74 -7.86 16.65
N GLN A 99 10.18 -9.10 16.91
CA GLN A 99 11.19 -9.79 16.11
C GLN A 99 10.85 -9.85 14.62
N THR A 100 9.60 -10.18 14.28
CA THR A 100 9.16 -10.26 12.88
C THR A 100 9.27 -8.91 12.20
N ARG A 101 8.87 -7.83 12.88
CA ARG A 101 8.95 -6.47 12.34
C ARG A 101 10.40 -6.07 12.07
N GLU A 102 11.30 -6.31 13.03
CA GLU A 102 12.72 -5.98 12.91
C GLU A 102 13.37 -6.77 11.76
N LYS A 103 13.18 -8.09 11.73
CA LYS A 103 13.76 -8.97 10.70
C LYS A 103 13.20 -8.67 9.32
N LEU A 104 11.90 -8.41 9.19
CA LEU A 104 11.30 -8.04 7.91
C LEU A 104 11.88 -6.70 7.41
N GLY A 105 12.08 -5.73 8.30
CA GLY A 105 12.75 -4.48 7.96
C GLY A 105 14.20 -4.69 7.49
N HIS A 106 14.94 -5.60 8.12
CA HIS A 106 16.29 -5.97 7.67
C HIS A 106 16.27 -6.66 6.29
N ILE A 107 15.33 -7.58 6.07
CA ILE A 107 15.12 -8.25 4.78
C ILE A 107 14.82 -7.23 3.69
N GLU A 108 13.97 -6.23 3.97
CA GLU A 108 13.64 -5.17 3.02
C GLU A 108 14.86 -4.30 2.67
N ASN A 109 15.73 -4.03 3.64
CA ASN A 109 16.96 -3.27 3.40
C ASN A 109 17.99 -4.08 2.58
N LEU A 110 18.11 -5.39 2.83
CA LEU A 110 19.10 -6.25 2.16
C LEU A 110 18.66 -6.69 0.75
N ALA A 111 17.38 -7.05 0.57
CA ALA A 111 16.89 -7.66 -0.67
C ALA A 111 16.82 -6.68 -1.86
N GLY A 112 16.83 -5.37 -1.62
CA GLY A 112 16.71 -4.36 -2.67
C GLY A 112 15.36 -4.40 -3.41
N SER A 113 15.30 -3.82 -4.62
CA SER A 113 14.02 -3.60 -5.35
C SER A 113 13.84 -4.47 -6.60
N GLY A 114 14.54 -5.61 -6.70
CA GLY A 114 14.47 -6.50 -7.85
C GLY A 114 13.19 -7.38 -7.92
N PRO A 115 12.84 -7.93 -9.09
CA PRO A 115 11.68 -8.82 -9.24
C PRO A 115 11.82 -10.14 -8.45
N GLU A 116 13.05 -10.64 -8.28
CA GLU A 116 13.33 -11.82 -7.46
C GLU A 116 13.14 -11.53 -5.96
N ALA A 117 13.62 -10.37 -5.49
CA ALA A 117 13.39 -9.90 -4.13
C ALA A 117 11.89 -9.72 -3.81
N ALA A 118 11.11 -9.17 -4.76
CA ALA A 118 9.67 -9.04 -4.62
C ALA A 118 8.97 -10.40 -4.50
N LYS A 119 9.42 -11.41 -5.25
CA LYS A 119 8.90 -12.79 -5.18
C LYS A 119 9.20 -13.43 -3.82
N VAL A 120 10.44 -13.33 -3.35
CA VAL A 120 10.86 -13.86 -2.02
C VAL A 120 10.07 -13.18 -0.91
N LYS A 121 9.93 -11.85 -0.94
CA LYS A 121 9.13 -11.09 0.01
C LYS A 121 7.67 -11.55 0.02
N THR A 122 7.07 -11.75 -1.14
CA THR A 122 5.66 -12.20 -1.25
C THR A 122 5.48 -13.60 -0.68
N MET A 123 6.40 -14.53 -0.96
CA MET A 123 6.36 -15.88 -0.39
C MET A 123 6.51 -15.85 1.13
N LEU A 124 7.45 -15.06 1.63
CA LEU A 124 7.68 -14.90 3.06
C LEU A 124 6.43 -14.36 3.77
N LEU A 125 5.85 -13.27 3.26
CA LEU A 125 4.64 -12.67 3.85
C LEU A 125 3.47 -13.66 3.90
N LYS A 126 3.30 -14.48 2.86
CA LYS A 126 2.26 -15.51 2.81
C LYS A 126 2.48 -16.60 3.88
N GLU A 127 3.72 -17.01 4.09
CA GLU A 127 4.05 -18.03 5.09
C GLU A 127 3.84 -17.50 6.51
N ILE A 128 4.23 -16.24 6.77
CA ILE A 128 3.96 -15.54 8.03
C ILE A 128 2.44 -15.49 8.29
N GLU A 129 1.65 -15.12 7.28
CA GLU A 129 0.18 -15.08 7.38
C GLU A 129 -0.40 -16.45 7.69
N THR A 130 0.10 -17.51 7.05
CA THR A 130 -0.34 -18.90 7.26
C THR A 130 -0.08 -19.35 8.70
N LEU A 131 1.13 -19.10 9.23
CA LEU A 131 1.50 -19.46 10.61
C LEU A 131 0.70 -18.66 11.65
N ASN A 132 0.42 -17.39 11.38
CA ASN A 132 -0.42 -16.56 12.24
C ASN A 132 -1.87 -17.05 12.25
N ALA A 133 -2.45 -17.33 11.09
CA ALA A 133 -3.80 -17.85 10.98
C ALA A 133 -3.94 -19.19 11.73
N SER A 134 -2.99 -20.10 11.55
CA SER A 134 -2.94 -21.37 12.31
C SER A 134 -2.89 -21.12 13.81
N SER A 135 -2.09 -20.15 14.27
CA SER A 135 -1.98 -19.82 15.69
C SER A 135 -3.28 -19.25 16.26
N GLU A 136 -4.00 -18.41 15.51
CA GLU A 136 -5.33 -17.92 15.91
C GLU A 136 -6.36 -19.05 16.02
N THR A 137 -6.37 -19.99 15.07
CA THR A 137 -7.25 -21.16 15.13
C THR A 137 -6.96 -21.99 16.38
N LEU A 138 -5.69 -22.29 16.66
CA LEU A 138 -5.28 -23.04 17.85
C LEU A 138 -5.62 -22.30 19.15
N LYS A 139 -5.52 -20.96 19.17
CA LYS A 139 -5.96 -20.15 20.32
C LYS A 139 -7.47 -20.26 20.55
N SER A 140 -8.28 -20.24 19.49
CA SER A 140 -9.73 -20.45 19.59
C SER A 140 -10.04 -21.84 20.13
N GLU A 141 -9.42 -22.88 19.56
CA GLU A 141 -9.59 -24.28 20.00
C GLU A 141 -9.17 -24.49 21.46
N TYR A 142 -8.11 -23.83 21.91
CA TYR A 142 -7.68 -23.88 23.31
C TYR A 142 -8.71 -23.26 24.26
N ILE A 143 -9.31 -22.13 23.87
CA ILE A 143 -10.29 -21.40 24.67
C ILE A 143 -11.65 -22.11 24.70
N GLU A 144 -12.08 -22.66 23.55
CA GLU A 144 -13.38 -23.33 23.38
C GLU A 144 -13.35 -24.79 23.86
N GLY A 145 -12.19 -25.43 23.83
CA GLY A 145 -11.97 -26.81 24.29
C GLY A 145 -11.59 -26.93 25.76
N ASN A 146 -11.01 -28.08 26.11
CA ASN A 146 -10.56 -28.40 27.47
C ASN A 146 -9.16 -27.86 27.81
N ARG A 147 -8.72 -26.75 27.18
CA ARG A 147 -7.40 -26.15 27.40
C ARG A 147 -6.23 -27.13 27.27
N ASP A 148 -6.25 -27.94 26.21
CA ASP A 148 -5.21 -28.95 25.96
C ASP A 148 -3.84 -28.29 25.77
N GLU A 149 -2.85 -28.66 26.60
CA GLU A 149 -1.48 -28.17 26.51
C GLU A 149 -0.81 -28.47 25.17
N ARG A 150 -1.27 -29.51 24.45
CA ARG A 150 -0.78 -29.81 23.09
C ARG A 150 -1.05 -28.68 22.10
N LEU A 151 -2.15 -27.95 22.28
CA LEU A 151 -2.45 -26.77 21.45
C LEU A 151 -1.49 -25.62 21.78
N VAL A 152 -1.10 -25.48 23.05
CA VAL A 152 -0.09 -24.51 23.49
C VAL A 152 1.24 -24.84 22.82
N ASP A 153 1.68 -26.09 22.84
CA ASP A 153 2.92 -26.52 22.18
C ASP A 153 2.89 -26.33 20.67
N ALA A 154 1.74 -26.57 20.02
CA ALA A 154 1.56 -26.29 18.61
C ALA A 154 1.69 -24.80 18.29
N ILE A 155 1.11 -23.91 19.11
CA ILE A 155 1.27 -22.46 18.97
C ILE A 155 2.75 -22.07 19.14
N LYS A 156 3.43 -22.57 20.18
CA LYS A 156 4.88 -22.33 20.38
C LYS A 156 5.68 -22.77 19.15
N ASN A 157 5.32 -23.92 18.57
CA ASN A 157 5.99 -24.46 17.39
C ASN A 157 5.79 -23.56 16.16
N ASN A 158 4.58 -23.03 15.94
CA ASN A 158 4.33 -22.07 14.86
C ASN A 158 5.25 -20.85 14.96
N TYR A 159 5.40 -20.28 16.17
CA TYR A 159 6.31 -19.16 16.39
C TYR A 159 7.78 -19.52 16.20
N ARG A 160 8.22 -20.73 16.60
CA ARG A 160 9.58 -21.23 16.32
C ARG A 160 9.83 -21.36 14.82
N ILE A 161 8.87 -21.89 14.07
CA ILE A 161 8.96 -22.00 12.60
C ILE A 161 9.06 -20.61 11.97
N LEU A 162 8.23 -19.66 12.41
CA LEU A 162 8.26 -18.28 11.96
C LEU A 162 9.64 -17.65 12.16
N GLY A 163 10.22 -17.78 13.36
CA GLY A 163 11.57 -17.29 13.65
C GLY A 163 12.62 -17.91 12.75
N SER A 164 12.62 -19.25 12.63
CA SER A 164 13.57 -19.98 11.80
C SER A 164 13.47 -19.62 10.31
N LEU A 165 12.26 -19.36 9.82
CA LEU A 165 12.03 -18.93 8.44
C LEU A 165 12.68 -17.57 8.19
N LEU A 166 12.44 -16.60 9.06
CA LEU A 166 13.01 -15.25 8.96
C LEU A 166 14.54 -15.29 9.03
N ASP A 167 15.10 -16.10 9.93
CA ASP A 167 16.55 -16.29 10.06
C ASP A 167 17.17 -16.89 8.80
N LYS A 168 16.52 -17.89 8.20
CA LYS A 168 16.98 -18.50 6.94
C LYS A 168 16.97 -17.51 5.79
N VAL A 169 15.93 -16.67 5.68
CA VAL A 169 15.87 -15.65 4.62
C VAL A 169 16.96 -14.60 4.82
N LEU A 170 17.21 -14.17 6.05
CA LEU A 170 18.31 -13.25 6.35
C LEU A 170 19.68 -13.85 6.02
N ASP A 171 19.95 -15.11 6.41
CA ASP A 171 21.20 -15.80 6.08
C ASP A 171 21.41 -15.96 4.57
N GLN A 172 20.34 -16.16 3.80
CA GLN A 172 20.42 -16.21 2.34
C GLN A 172 20.72 -14.85 1.71
N LEU A 173 20.25 -13.75 2.31
CA LEU A 173 20.47 -12.39 1.81
C LEU A 173 21.82 -11.81 2.24
N ASP A 174 22.36 -12.25 3.39
CA ASP A 174 23.64 -11.78 3.92
C ASP A 174 24.84 -12.53 3.32
N LYS A 175 24.61 -13.66 2.63
CA LYS A 175 25.66 -14.34 1.88
C LYS A 175 26.10 -13.47 0.70
N PRO A 176 27.39 -13.06 0.62
CA PRO A 176 27.89 -12.37 -0.57
C PRO A 176 27.72 -13.30 -1.77
N SER A 177 27.15 -12.77 -2.86
CA SER A 177 27.01 -13.44 -4.14
C SER A 177 28.39 -13.78 -4.73
N GLY A 178 28.96 -14.89 -4.28
CA GLY A 178 30.34 -15.27 -4.56
C GLY A 178 30.59 -16.77 -4.62
N GLU A 179 29.57 -17.60 -4.88
CA GLU A 179 29.81 -19.01 -5.17
C GLU A 179 28.75 -19.57 -6.14
N SER A 180 28.97 -19.28 -7.41
CA SER A 180 28.46 -20.11 -8.50
C SER A 180 29.62 -20.47 -9.41
N SER A 181 29.91 -21.78 -9.48
CA SER A 181 30.70 -22.51 -10.49
C SER A 181 32.13 -22.92 -10.09
N GLU A 182 32.27 -24.12 -9.54
CA GLU A 182 33.29 -25.07 -10.03
C GLU A 182 32.63 -26.42 -10.34
N THR A 183 32.60 -26.74 -11.62
CA THR A 183 32.20 -28.03 -12.18
C THR A 183 33.30 -29.07 -12.01
N MET A 184 32.90 -30.25 -11.53
CA MET A 184 33.44 -31.60 -11.79
C MET A 184 34.97 -31.83 -11.71
N ASN A 185 35.38 -32.62 -10.71
CA ASN A 185 36.39 -33.65 -10.96
C ASN A 185 35.90 -35.01 -10.44
N THR A 186 35.68 -35.91 -11.40
CA THR A 186 35.50 -37.34 -11.22
C THR A 186 36.74 -37.97 -10.59
N ASN A 187 36.60 -38.64 -9.45
CA ASN A 187 37.37 -39.87 -9.29
C ASN A 187 36.59 -40.93 -8.53
N SER A 188 36.44 -42.05 -9.24
CA SER A 188 35.99 -43.33 -8.72
C SER A 188 36.95 -43.79 -7.62
N ASN A 189 36.42 -44.11 -6.44
CA ASN A 189 36.93 -45.29 -5.77
C ASN A 189 35.82 -46.01 -5.01
N SER A 190 35.51 -47.18 -5.55
CA SER A 190 34.77 -48.26 -4.93
C SER A 190 35.40 -48.67 -3.60
N ASN A 191 34.59 -49.33 -2.77
CA ASN A 191 34.94 -50.09 -1.56
C ASN A 191 35.09 -49.19 -0.32
N ARG A 192 34.38 -49.42 0.79
CA ARG A 192 34.11 -50.72 1.42
C ARG A 192 33.07 -50.57 2.54
N TYR A 193 32.16 -51.54 2.65
CA TYR A 193 31.54 -51.89 3.93
C TYR A 193 32.66 -52.27 4.90
N GLU A 194 32.71 -51.69 6.11
CA GLU A 194 32.94 -52.44 7.34
C GLU A 194 32.20 -51.78 8.52
N THR A 195 31.38 -52.62 9.13
CA THR A 195 30.86 -52.63 10.49
C THR A 195 31.98 -52.52 11.53
N ILE A 196 31.57 -52.35 12.81
CA ILE A 196 32.31 -52.54 14.07
C ILE A 196 33.12 -51.27 14.40
N ILE A 197 33.13 -50.68 15.61
CA ILE A 197 33.33 -51.19 17.00
C ILE A 197 32.83 -50.04 17.93
N SER A 198 32.30 -50.20 19.15
CA SER A 198 32.45 -51.20 20.21
C SER A 198 31.26 -51.20 21.16
#